data_AF-A0A7J9KU78-F1
#
_entry.id   AF-A0A7J9KU78-F1
#
_cell.length_a   1.000
_cell.length_b   1.000
_cell.length_c   1.000
_cell.angle_alpha   90.00
_cell.angle_beta   90.00
_cell.angle_gamma   90.00
#
_symmetry.space_group_name_H-M   'P 1'
#
loop_
_entity.id
_entity.type
_entity.pdbx_description
1 polymer ?
#
loop_
_entity_poly.entity_id
_entity_poly.type
_entity_poly.pdbx_seq_one_letter_code
_entity_poly.pdbx_strand_id
1 'polypeptide(L)'
;MASLKFPIVLFISSLLLHSSLAEMVCEDLPKDVCAFSIASSGKRCVLETAVKKDGDVEYQCRTSEVVVERMAEYIETDECVAACGVDRNSVGISSDSLLDQQFTAKLCTPACYQKCPNIVDLYFNLAAGEGMNLLPTYHY
;
A
#
# COMPACT_ATOMS: atom_id res chain seq x y z
N MET A 1 31.18 53.15 -13.70
CA MET A 1 30.17 52.29 -14.36
C MET A 1 30.32 50.88 -13.80
N ALA A 2 29.63 50.59 -12.70
CA ALA A 2 29.70 49.28 -12.06
C ALA A 2 28.86 48.29 -12.88
N SER A 3 29.49 47.19 -13.26
CA SER A 3 28.94 46.14 -14.12
C SER A 3 27.78 45.43 -13.41
N LEU A 4 26.54 45.80 -13.76
CA LEU A 4 25.32 45.11 -13.35
C LEU A 4 25.12 43.81 -14.15
N LYS A 5 26.11 42.92 -14.14
CA LYS A 5 26.07 41.63 -14.87
C LYS A 5 26.07 40.41 -13.96
N PHE A 6 26.28 40.59 -12.66
CA PHE A 6 26.40 39.48 -11.71
C PHE A 6 25.11 39.04 -10.98
N PRO A 7 24.03 39.84 -10.81
CA PRO A 7 22.86 39.37 -10.06
C PRO A 7 21.88 38.54 -10.91
N ILE A 8 21.98 38.60 -12.25
CA ILE A 8 21.03 37.92 -13.16
C ILE A 8 21.36 36.43 -13.30
N VAL A 9 22.64 36.06 -13.28
CA VAL A 9 23.07 34.65 -13.48
C VAL A 9 22.67 33.77 -12.29
N LEU A 10 22.65 34.33 -11.07
CA LEU A 10 22.28 33.60 -9.86
C LEU A 10 20.78 33.31 -9.74
N PHE A 11 19.91 34.07 -10.41
CA PHE A 11 18.46 33.86 -10.34
C PHE A 11 17.96 32.72 -11.24
N ILE A 12 18.74 32.31 -12.25
CA ILE A 12 18.36 31.26 -13.20
C ILE A 12 18.68 29.87 -12.64
N SER A 13 19.68 29.76 -11.74
CA SER A 13 20.11 28.46 -11.19
C SER A 13 19.14 27.84 -10.19
N SER A 14 18.22 28.62 -9.61
CA SER A 14 17.24 28.15 -8.63
C SER A 14 15.97 27.54 -9.26
N LEU A 15 15.80 27.64 -10.58
CA LEU A 15 14.61 27.15 -11.29
C LEU A 15 14.76 25.71 -11.82
N LEU A 16 15.87 25.02 -11.51
CA LEU A 16 16.13 23.65 -11.91
C LEU A 16 15.81 22.63 -10.79
N LEU A 17 14.74 22.86 -10.03
CA LEU A 17 14.09 21.76 -9.31
C LEU A 17 13.37 20.93 -10.37
N HIS A 18 14.07 19.97 -10.97
CA HIS A 18 13.42 18.90 -11.71
C HIS A 18 12.50 18.18 -10.72
N SER A 19 11.19 18.42 -10.80
CA SER A 19 10.22 17.51 -10.22
C SER A 19 10.33 16.21 -10.99
N SER A 20 11.23 15.31 -10.57
CA SER A 20 11.12 13.92 -10.98
C SER A 20 9.83 13.41 -10.37
N LEU A 21 8.80 13.29 -11.20
CA LEU A 21 7.59 12.55 -10.86
C LEU A 21 8.03 11.09 -10.81
N ALA A 22 8.51 10.65 -9.63
CA ALA A 22 8.94 9.29 -9.43
C ALA A 22 7.68 8.44 -9.32
N GLU A 23 7.42 7.63 -10.34
CA GLU A 23 6.33 6.66 -10.34
C GLU A 23 6.63 5.56 -9.31
N MET A 24 5.69 5.29 -8.41
CA MET A 24 5.73 4.17 -7.50
C MET A 24 5.24 2.91 -8.22
N VAL A 25 6.17 2.01 -8.52
CA VAL A 25 5.89 0.69 -9.12
C VAL A 25 6.14 -0.39 -8.07
N CYS A 26 5.25 -1.39 -7.97
CA CYS A 26 5.32 -2.41 -6.92
C CYS A 26 6.63 -3.21 -6.96
N GLU A 27 7.13 -3.50 -8.15
CA GLU A 27 8.35 -4.26 -8.40
C GLU A 27 9.61 -3.60 -7.80
N ASP A 28 9.58 -2.28 -7.59
CA ASP A 28 10.69 -1.52 -6.99
C ASP A 28 10.57 -1.43 -5.45
N LEU A 29 9.46 -1.89 -4.86
CA LEU A 29 9.23 -1.82 -3.43
C LEU A 29 10.02 -2.90 -2.66
N PRO A 30 10.59 -2.55 -1.50
CA PRO A 30 11.07 -3.53 -0.54
C PRO A 30 9.96 -4.49 -0.10
N LYS A 31 10.34 -5.74 0.21
CA LYS A 31 9.40 -6.84 0.51
C LYS A 31 8.56 -6.56 1.76
N ASP A 32 9.14 -5.90 2.75
CA ASP A 32 8.55 -5.54 4.04
C ASP A 32 7.50 -4.42 3.95
N VAL A 33 7.41 -3.70 2.82
CA VAL A 33 6.36 -2.71 2.55
C VAL A 33 5.50 -3.06 1.34
N CYS A 34 5.72 -4.21 0.71
CA CYS A 34 4.99 -4.62 -0.49
C CYS A 34 3.49 -4.85 -0.20
N ALA A 35 3.18 -5.70 0.78
CA ALA A 35 1.80 -5.98 1.14
C ALA A 35 1.10 -4.71 1.63
N PHE A 36 -0.13 -4.51 1.15
CA PHE A 36 -0.95 -3.32 1.41
C PHE A 36 -0.36 -2.03 0.84
N SER A 37 0.41 -2.10 -0.24
CA SER A 37 0.78 -0.92 -1.03
C SER A 37 -0.06 -0.79 -2.31
N ILE A 38 -0.13 0.43 -2.86
CA ILE A 38 -0.83 0.75 -4.09
C ILE A 38 0.11 1.58 -4.98
N ALA A 39 0.37 1.09 -6.18
CA ALA A 39 1.22 1.75 -7.17
C ALA A 39 0.59 3.06 -7.68
N SER A 40 1.37 3.87 -8.41
CA SER A 40 0.88 5.06 -9.12
C SER A 40 -0.22 4.74 -10.13
N SER A 41 -0.24 3.52 -10.65
CA SER A 41 -1.30 3.02 -11.54
C SER A 41 -2.66 2.79 -10.84
N GLY A 42 -2.73 2.94 -9.52
CA GLY A 42 -3.91 2.63 -8.71
C GLY A 42 -4.12 1.14 -8.47
N LYS A 43 -3.20 0.28 -8.93
CA LYS A 43 -3.23 -1.17 -8.71
C LYS A 43 -2.56 -1.54 -7.38
N ARG A 44 -3.12 -2.51 -6.67
CA ARG A 44 -2.55 -3.03 -5.42
C ARG A 44 -1.27 -3.81 -5.69
N CYS A 45 -0.30 -3.67 -4.81
CA CYS A 45 0.89 -4.50 -4.76
C CYS A 45 0.59 -5.82 -4.05
N VAL A 46 1.22 -6.90 -4.49
CA VAL A 46 1.06 -8.24 -3.94
C VAL A 46 2.42 -8.91 -3.77
N LEU A 47 2.61 -9.54 -2.61
CA LEU A 47 3.79 -10.35 -2.35
C LEU A 47 3.58 -11.75 -2.92
N GLU A 48 4.49 -12.21 -3.77
CA GLU A 48 4.47 -13.53 -4.39
C GLU A 48 5.70 -14.34 -4.00
N THR A 49 5.59 -15.66 -4.01
CA THR A 49 6.74 -16.57 -3.84
C THR A 49 7.26 -17.02 -5.20
N ALA A 50 8.57 -16.88 -5.42
CA ALA A 50 9.29 -17.41 -6.56
C ALA A 50 10.28 -18.49 -6.09
N VAL A 51 10.36 -19.60 -6.83
CA VAL A 51 11.32 -20.67 -6.53
C VAL A 51 12.62 -20.39 -7.27
N LYS A 52 13.73 -20.30 -6.54
CA LYS A 52 15.08 -20.15 -7.10
C LYS A 52 15.57 -21.46 -7.71
N LYS A 53 16.63 -21.38 -8.51
CA LYS A 53 17.24 -22.55 -9.18
C LYS A 53 17.81 -23.59 -8.21
N ASP A 54 18.14 -23.20 -6.99
CA ASP A 54 18.62 -24.06 -5.91
C ASP A 54 17.48 -24.64 -5.05
N GLY A 55 16.23 -24.31 -5.35
CA GLY A 55 15.04 -24.75 -4.62
C GLY A 55 14.65 -23.84 -3.45
N ASP A 56 15.39 -22.76 -3.18
CA ASP A 56 15.04 -21.79 -2.15
C ASP A 56 13.83 -20.95 -2.56
N VAL A 57 13.01 -20.54 -1.59
CA VAL A 57 11.82 -19.71 -1.83
C VAL A 57 12.17 -18.25 -1.59
N GLU A 58 11.95 -17.42 -2.60
CA GLU A 58 12.13 -15.97 -2.52
C GLU A 58 10.80 -15.24 -2.65
N TYR A 59 10.59 -14.24 -1.80
CA TYR A 59 9.48 -13.32 -1.98
C TYR A 59 9.81 -12.23 -3.01
N GLN A 60 8.84 -11.91 -3.86
CA GLN A 60 8.91 -10.83 -4.86
C GLN A 60 7.66 -9.96 -4.74
N CYS A 61 7.85 -8.64 -4.85
CA CYS A 61 6.71 -7.73 -4.94
C CYS A 61 6.27 -7.59 -6.39
N ARG A 62 4.97 -7.66 -6.65
CA ARG A 62 4.38 -7.55 -7.99
C ARG A 62 3.18 -6.63 -7.99
N THR A 63 2.91 -6.04 -9.13
CA THR A 63 1.67 -5.31 -9.37
C THR A 63 0.53 -6.32 -9.64
N SER A 64 -0.54 -6.29 -8.84
CA SER A 64 -1.73 -7.12 -9.06
C SER A 64 -2.72 -6.48 -10.04
N GLU A 65 -3.72 -7.23 -10.49
CA GLU A 65 -4.83 -6.69 -11.30
C GLU A 65 -5.96 -6.07 -10.45
N VAL A 66 -5.82 -6.02 -9.13
CA VAL A 66 -6.83 -5.43 -8.23
C VAL A 66 -6.65 -3.91 -8.20
N VAL A 67 -7.59 -3.21 -8.84
CA VAL A 67 -7.60 -1.74 -8.94
C VAL A 67 -8.29 -1.11 -7.72
N VAL A 68 -7.74 -0.02 -7.21
CA VAL A 68 -8.31 0.81 -6.14
C VAL A 68 -8.82 2.12 -6.74
N GLU A 69 -10.09 2.45 -6.51
CA GLU A 69 -10.72 3.59 -7.20
C GLU A 69 -10.21 4.96 -6.75
N ARG A 70 -9.88 5.12 -5.46
CA ARG A 70 -9.67 6.45 -4.83
C ARG A 70 -8.31 6.63 -4.18
N MET A 71 -7.38 5.72 -4.41
CA MET A 71 -6.08 5.73 -3.76
C MET A 71 -5.01 5.23 -4.75
N ALA A 72 -3.87 5.92 -4.77
CA ALA A 72 -2.69 5.59 -5.56
C ALA A 72 -1.45 6.07 -4.79
N GLU A 73 -0.28 5.51 -5.10
CA GLU A 73 1.00 5.88 -4.47
C GLU A 73 0.98 5.80 -2.94
N TYR A 74 0.31 4.77 -2.42
CA TYR A 74 0.03 4.65 -0.99
C TYR A 74 0.71 3.41 -0.42
N ILE A 75 1.50 3.59 0.63
CA ILE A 75 2.07 2.51 1.44
C ILE A 75 1.36 2.56 2.79
N GLU A 76 0.67 1.48 3.15
CA GLU A 76 0.02 1.39 4.46
C GLU A 76 1.03 1.49 5.59
N THR A 77 0.62 1.97 6.76
CA THR A 77 1.50 2.15 7.93
C THR A 77 1.56 0.90 8.80
N ASP A 78 2.64 0.75 9.57
CA ASP A 78 2.75 -0.36 10.53
C ASP A 78 1.75 -0.25 11.69
N GLU A 79 1.33 0.97 12.03
CA GLU A 79 0.23 1.20 12.98
C GLU A 79 -1.06 0.55 12.45
N CYS A 80 -1.37 0.75 11.17
CA CYS A 80 -2.55 0.15 10.55
C CYS A 80 -2.44 -1.36 10.37
N VAL A 81 -1.26 -1.86 10.00
CA VAL A 81 -0.99 -3.30 9.97
C VAL A 81 -1.29 -3.95 11.31
N ALA A 82 -0.78 -3.36 12.40
CA ALA A 82 -1.02 -3.85 13.76
C ALA A 82 -2.49 -3.71 14.20
N ALA A 83 -3.12 -2.55 13.94
CA ALA A 83 -4.49 -2.25 14.33
C ALA A 83 -5.51 -3.19 13.65
N CYS A 84 -5.30 -3.47 12.37
CA CYS A 84 -6.15 -4.38 11.59
C CYS A 84 -5.81 -5.85 11.78
N GLY A 85 -4.67 -6.16 12.42
CA GLY A 85 -4.23 -7.55 12.65
C GLY A 85 -3.82 -8.28 11.37
N VAL A 86 -3.28 -7.55 10.39
CA VAL A 86 -2.74 -8.12 9.15
C VAL A 86 -1.22 -8.29 9.26
N ASP A 87 -0.59 -9.02 8.33
CA ASP A 87 0.86 -9.27 8.31
C ASP A 87 1.46 -8.78 6.98
N ARG A 88 2.59 -8.05 7.04
CA ARG A 88 3.36 -7.60 5.87
C ARG A 88 3.89 -8.74 5.00
N ASN A 89 4.05 -9.92 5.58
CA ASN A 89 4.54 -11.11 4.88
C ASN A 89 3.41 -11.95 4.27
N SER A 90 2.18 -11.44 4.28
CA SER A 90 1.04 -12.11 3.64
C SER A 90 1.31 -12.24 2.14
N VAL A 91 1.32 -13.49 1.67
CA VAL A 91 1.50 -13.83 0.26
C VAL A 91 0.14 -13.82 -0.42
N GLY A 92 0.05 -13.16 -1.57
CA GLY A 92 -1.19 -13.06 -2.33
C GLY A 92 -2.21 -12.10 -1.73
N ILE A 93 -3.37 -12.06 -2.36
CA ILE A 93 -4.59 -11.43 -1.86
C ILE A 93 -5.62 -12.55 -1.74
N SER A 94 -6.09 -12.83 -0.52
CA SER A 94 -7.05 -13.90 -0.25
C SER A 94 -8.10 -13.45 0.77
N SER A 95 -9.32 -13.96 0.60
CA SER A 95 -10.44 -13.82 1.53
C SER A 95 -10.37 -14.83 2.69
N ASP A 96 -9.44 -15.80 2.68
CA ASP A 96 -9.39 -16.89 3.66
C ASP A 96 -9.32 -16.40 5.12
N SER A 97 -8.63 -15.28 5.38
CA SER A 97 -8.52 -14.73 6.74
C SER A 97 -9.85 -14.24 7.29
N LEU A 98 -10.85 -13.96 6.43
CA LEU A 98 -12.19 -13.57 6.86
C LEU A 98 -12.94 -14.71 7.56
N LEU A 99 -12.50 -15.95 7.41
CA LEU A 99 -13.03 -17.11 8.14
C LEU A 99 -12.61 -17.11 9.63
N ASP A 100 -11.57 -16.34 9.99
CA ASP A 100 -11.14 -16.16 11.36
C ASP A 100 -11.95 -15.04 12.06
N GLN A 101 -12.70 -15.43 13.09
CA GLN A 101 -13.47 -14.51 13.90
C GLN A 101 -12.60 -13.48 14.64
N GLN A 102 -11.38 -13.84 15.04
CA GLN A 102 -10.46 -12.92 15.71
C GLN A 102 -9.96 -11.85 14.73
N PHE A 103 -9.62 -12.25 13.51
CA PHE A 103 -9.24 -11.35 12.43
C PHE A 103 -10.36 -10.36 12.10
N THR A 104 -11.57 -10.86 11.82
CA THR A 104 -12.72 -10.02 11.48
C THR A 104 -13.09 -9.07 12.62
N ALA A 105 -12.97 -9.50 13.89
CA ALA A 105 -13.16 -8.63 15.04
C ALA A 105 -12.14 -7.49 15.09
N LYS A 106 -10.84 -7.75 14.83
CA LYS A 106 -9.80 -6.71 14.75
C LYS A 106 -10.05 -5.72 13.61
N LEU A 107 -10.36 -6.24 12.41
CA LEU A 107 -10.68 -5.44 11.22
C LEU A 107 -11.84 -4.46 11.49
N CYS A 108 -12.83 -4.89 12.28
CA CYS A 108 -14.00 -4.09 12.60
C CYS A 108 -13.81 -3.13 13.79
N THR A 109 -12.65 -3.14 14.47
CA THR A 109 -12.38 -2.20 15.56
C THR A 109 -12.30 -0.76 15.05
N PRO A 110 -12.63 0.26 15.88
CA PRO A 110 -12.50 1.66 15.47
C PRO A 110 -11.08 2.05 15.05
N ALA A 111 -10.06 1.43 15.66
CA ALA A 111 -8.67 1.68 15.33
C ALA A 111 -8.33 1.28 13.88
N CYS A 112 -8.86 0.16 13.39
CA CYS A 112 -8.69 -0.25 12.00
C CYS A 112 -9.72 0.42 11.08
N TYR A 113 -11.01 0.20 11.35
CA TYR A 113 -12.12 0.56 10.45
C TYR A 113 -12.13 2.05 10.08
N GLN A 114 -11.80 2.94 11.02
CA GLN A 114 -11.89 4.39 10.80
C GLN A 114 -10.58 5.03 10.34
N LYS A 115 -9.43 4.37 10.58
CA LYS A 115 -8.11 4.99 10.38
C LYS A 115 -7.27 4.34 9.28
N CYS A 116 -7.64 3.13 8.85
CA CYS A 116 -6.84 2.33 7.92
C CYS A 116 -7.62 2.03 6.63
N PRO A 117 -7.96 3.08 5.85
CA PRO A 117 -8.89 2.96 4.73
C PRO A 117 -8.42 1.98 3.66
N ASN A 118 -7.12 1.78 3.48
CA ASN A 118 -6.59 0.89 2.45
C ASN A 118 -6.81 -0.61 2.79
N ILE A 119 -6.47 -1.03 4.02
CA ILE A 119 -6.74 -2.39 4.50
C ILE A 119 -8.24 -2.64 4.58
N VAL A 120 -9.00 -1.66 5.09
CA VAL A 120 -10.46 -1.76 5.19
C VAL A 120 -11.09 -1.92 3.82
N ASP A 121 -10.71 -1.10 2.84
CA ASP A 121 -11.19 -1.23 1.46
C ASP A 121 -10.91 -2.62 0.89
N LEU A 122 -9.68 -3.13 1.07
CA LEU A 122 -9.31 -4.46 0.57
C LEU A 122 -10.22 -5.55 1.13
N TYR A 123 -10.30 -5.67 2.46
CA TYR A 123 -11.01 -6.79 3.07
C TYR A 123 -12.53 -6.65 3.03
N PHE A 124 -13.08 -5.44 3.01
CA PHE A 124 -14.51 -5.26 2.81
C PHE A 124 -14.91 -5.60 1.38
N ASN A 125 -14.09 -5.28 0.37
CA ASN A 125 -14.35 -5.67 -1.01
C ASN A 125 -14.21 -7.19 -1.20
N LEU A 126 -13.22 -7.83 -0.56
CA LEU A 126 -13.11 -9.29 -0.53
C LEU A 126 -14.33 -9.93 0.12
N ALA A 127 -14.75 -9.44 1.30
CA ALA A 127 -15.94 -9.92 1.99
C ALA A 127 -17.20 -9.79 1.13
N ALA A 128 -17.39 -8.65 0.48
CA ALA A 128 -18.52 -8.44 -0.44
C ALA A 128 -18.49 -9.41 -1.63
N GLY A 129 -17.31 -9.70 -2.18
CA GLY A 129 -17.11 -10.70 -3.22
C GLY A 129 -17.48 -12.13 -2.77
N GLU A 130 -17.24 -12.46 -1.50
CA GLU A 130 -17.65 -13.72 -0.87
C GLU A 130 -19.12 -13.74 -0.40
N GLY A 131 -19.87 -12.65 -0.58
CA GLY A 131 -21.23 -12.50 -0.07
C GLY A 131 -21.32 -12.37 1.45
N MET A 132 -20.23 -12.06 2.12
CA MET A 132 -20.14 -11.77 3.55
C MET A 132 -20.44 -10.29 3.82
N ASN A 133 -21.03 -10.00 4.98
CA ASN A 133 -21.28 -8.62 5.42
C ASN A 133 -20.55 -8.35 6.74
N LEU A 134 -19.57 -7.43 6.70
CA LEU A 134 -18.81 -7.01 7.87
C LEU A 134 -19.45 -5.76 8.49
N LEU A 135 -19.64 -5.78 9.81
CA LEU A 135 -20.21 -4.65 10.56
C LEU A 135 -19.17 -4.12 11.56
N PRO A 136 -18.91 -2.80 11.59
CA PRO A 136 -17.98 -2.21 12.55
C PRO A 136 -18.42 -2.44 14.00
N THR A 137 -17.46 -2.68 14.89
CA THR A 137 -17.73 -2.78 16.33
C THR A 137 -17.68 -1.39 16.95
N TYR A 138 -18.86 -0.81 17.20
CA TYR A 138 -18.98 0.39 18.01
C TYR A 138 -19.07 -0.02 19.48
N HIS A 139 -17.94 0.02 20.19
CA HIS A 139 -17.97 -0.02 21.64
C HIS A 139 -18.32 1.40 22.14
N TYR A 140 -19.51 1.54 22.72
CA TYR A 140 -19.94 2.73 23.48
C TYR A 140 -19.31 2.73 24.87
#